data_AF-A0A3P9Q707-F1
#
_entry.id   AF-A0A3P9Q707-F1
#
_cell.length_a   1.000
_cell.length_b   1.000
_cell.length_c   1.000
_cell.angle_alpha   90.00
_cell.angle_beta   90.00
_cell.angle_gamma   90.00
#
_symmetry.space_group_name_H-M   'P 1'
#
loop_
_entity.id
_entity.type
_entity.pdbx_description
1 polymer ?
#
loop_
_entity_poly.entity_id
_entity_poly.type
_entity_poly.pdbx_seq_one_letter_code
_entity_poly.pdbx_strand_id
1 'polypeptide(L)'
;MPRKQKEVKTPDSGPVTRDKTGSVSITVHAKPGSKHSSITDVSSQAVGVSIAAPPTDGEANTELVRYLAEVLELKKSQISLDKGSRSRDKVIKVDSSLDPEEVLKRLRQAAS
;
A
#
# COMPACT_ATOMS: atom_id res chain seq x y z
N MET A 1 7.94 -18.90 20.51
CA MET A 1 8.10 -18.55 19.07
C MET A 1 7.15 -19.45 18.29
N PRO A 2 6.40 -19.00 17.26
CA PRO A 2 6.98 -18.47 16.02
C PRO A 2 6.09 -17.46 15.23
N ARG A 3 6.67 -16.59 14.40
CA ARG A 3 5.95 -16.11 13.19
C ARG A 3 6.91 -16.21 12.00
N LYS A 4 6.61 -17.20 11.16
CA LYS A 4 7.15 -17.37 9.81
C LYS A 4 7.05 -16.02 9.08
N GLN A 5 8.18 -15.33 8.93
CA GLN A 5 8.33 -14.35 7.88
C GLN A 5 8.36 -15.15 6.57
N LYS A 6 7.21 -15.21 5.89
CA LYS A 6 7.19 -15.63 4.48
C LYS A 6 7.81 -14.50 3.69
N GLU A 7 9.10 -14.67 3.46
CA GLU A 7 9.90 -14.05 2.41
C GLU A 7 9.11 -14.03 1.10
N VAL A 8 8.64 -12.85 0.69
CA VAL A 8 8.11 -12.64 -0.65
C VAL A 8 9.31 -12.31 -1.54
N LYS A 9 9.70 -13.31 -2.32
CA LYS A 9 10.80 -13.25 -3.28
C LYS A 9 10.38 -12.40 -4.47
N THR A 10 11.03 -11.25 -4.66
CA THR A 10 11.58 -10.83 -5.95
C THR A 10 12.60 -9.72 -5.70
N PRO A 11 13.89 -9.93 -6.05
CA PRO A 11 14.88 -8.86 -6.07
C PRO A 11 14.60 -7.98 -7.32
N ASP A 12 14.95 -6.70 -7.25
CA ASP A 12 15.11 -5.77 -8.40
C ASP A 12 13.89 -5.01 -8.99
N SER A 13 12.73 -4.85 -8.31
CA SER A 13 11.66 -3.98 -8.85
C SER A 13 10.83 -3.22 -7.83
N GLY A 14 11.44 -2.19 -7.22
CA GLY A 14 10.74 -1.02 -6.64
C GLY A 14 9.72 -1.26 -5.51
N PRO A 15 9.08 -0.18 -5.00
CA PRO A 15 7.95 -0.29 -4.07
C PRO A 15 6.62 -0.60 -4.79
N VAL A 16 6.63 -0.50 -6.12
CA VAL A 16 5.47 -0.66 -7.01
C VAL A 16 5.85 -1.64 -8.12
N THR A 17 5.07 -2.71 -8.29
CA THR A 17 5.34 -3.78 -9.26
C THR A 17 4.12 -3.98 -10.16
N ARG A 18 4.29 -4.09 -11.48
CA ARG A 18 3.18 -4.37 -12.41
C ARG A 18 3.04 -5.88 -12.64
N ASP A 19 1.82 -6.39 -12.52
CA ASP A 19 1.48 -7.77 -12.82
C ASP A 19 1.26 -7.98 -14.34
N LYS A 20 1.37 -9.23 -14.80
CA LYS A 20 1.14 -9.60 -16.22
C LYS A 20 -0.29 -9.31 -16.68
N THR A 21 -1.23 -9.24 -15.75
CA THR A 21 -2.64 -8.91 -16.00
C THR A 21 -2.89 -7.41 -16.18
N GLY A 22 -1.88 -6.56 -15.96
CA GLY A 22 -2.00 -5.10 -16.05
C GLY A 22 -2.31 -4.42 -14.71
N SER A 23 -2.62 -5.18 -13.66
CA SER A 23 -2.78 -4.62 -12.30
C SER A 23 -1.43 -4.22 -11.70
N VAL A 24 -1.43 -3.23 -10.82
CA VAL A 24 -0.25 -2.77 -10.09
C VAL A 24 -0.30 -3.24 -8.64
N SER A 25 0.80 -3.69 -8.09
CA SER A 25 0.95 -4.06 -6.68
C SER A 25 1.85 -3.07 -5.96
N ILE A 26 1.40 -2.54 -4.83
CA ILE A 26 2.11 -1.54 -4.04
C ILE A 26 2.44 -2.15 -2.69
N THR A 27 3.72 -2.14 -2.33
CA THR A 27 4.16 -2.57 -1.01
C THR A 27 4.05 -1.39 -0.04
N VAL A 28 3.17 -1.51 0.94
CA VAL A 28 2.85 -0.47 1.91
C VAL A 28 3.18 -0.94 3.32
N HIS A 29 3.95 -0.13 4.04
CA HIS A 29 4.19 -0.32 5.47
C HIS A 29 3.24 0.58 6.26
N ALA A 30 2.16 -0.02 6.74
CA ALA A 30 1.14 0.68 7.51
C ALA A 30 1.55 0.82 8.99
N LYS A 31 1.57 2.06 9.49
CA LYS A 31 1.73 2.41 10.90
C LYS A 31 0.38 2.89 11.48
N PRO A 32 -0.44 1.99 12.04
CA PRO A 32 -1.72 2.35 12.65
C PRO A 32 -1.54 3.15 13.94
N GLY A 33 -2.58 3.87 14.36
CA GLY A 33 -2.57 4.68 15.58
C GLY A 33 -1.92 6.06 15.41
N SER A 34 -1.90 6.60 14.19
CA SER A 34 -1.48 7.98 13.93
C SER A 34 -2.62 8.97 14.17
N LYS A 35 -2.33 10.27 14.23
CA LYS A 35 -3.39 11.30 14.34
C LYS A 35 -4.20 11.46 13.04
N HIS A 36 -3.53 11.29 11.90
CA HIS A 36 -4.10 11.43 10.55
C HIS A 36 -3.53 10.34 9.62
N SER A 37 -4.29 10.00 8.58
CA SER A 37 -3.87 9.05 7.55
C SER A 37 -3.04 9.79 6.49
N SER A 38 -1.76 9.46 6.34
CA SER A 38 -0.85 10.17 5.45
C SER A 38 0.34 9.30 5.02
N ILE A 39 0.87 9.53 3.83
CA ILE A 39 2.13 8.91 3.38
C ILE A 39 3.28 9.60 4.11
N THR A 40 4.00 8.84 4.94
CA THR A 40 5.13 9.37 5.72
C THR A 40 6.46 9.24 5.00
N ASP A 41 6.59 8.21 4.17
CA ASP A 41 7.85 7.91 3.48
C ASP A 41 7.57 7.14 2.18
N VAL A 42 8.30 7.45 1.12
CA VAL A 42 8.21 6.72 -0.16
C VAL A 42 9.59 6.25 -0.54
N SER A 43 9.96 5.07 -0.06
CA SER A 43 11.26 4.45 -0.35
C SER A 43 11.19 3.58 -1.60
N SER A 44 12.36 3.24 -2.16
CA SER A 44 12.48 2.34 -3.31
C SER A 44 12.12 0.89 -2.99
N GLN A 45 11.94 0.52 -1.72
CA GLN A 45 11.51 -0.83 -1.31
C GLN A 45 10.04 -0.89 -0.88
N ALA A 46 9.54 0.14 -0.20
CA ALA A 46 8.17 0.18 0.32
C ALA A 46 7.72 1.61 0.59
N VAL A 47 6.41 1.79 0.67
CA VAL A 47 5.75 3.07 0.97
C VAL A 47 5.31 3.06 2.43
N GLY A 48 5.89 3.92 3.26
CA GLY A 48 5.46 4.14 4.63
C GLY A 48 4.18 4.96 4.67
N VAL A 49 3.12 4.41 5.28
CA VAL A 49 1.82 5.08 5.43
C VAL A 49 1.41 5.05 6.89
N SER A 50 1.20 6.23 7.46
CA SER A 50 0.54 6.40 8.74
C SER A 50 -0.97 6.31 8.56
N ILE A 51 -1.64 5.57 9.44
CA ILE A 51 -3.09 5.40 9.39
C ILE A 51 -3.68 5.90 10.70
N ALA A 52 -4.69 6.77 10.61
CA ALA A 52 -5.40 7.28 11.78
C ALA A 52 -6.23 6.21 12.47
N ALA A 53 -6.82 5.32 11.67
CA ALA A 53 -7.61 4.21 12.16
C ALA A 53 -6.79 3.30 13.11
N PRO A 54 -7.46 2.73 14.13
CA PRO A 54 -6.82 1.82 15.08
C PRO A 54 -6.34 0.54 14.39
N PRO A 55 -5.41 -0.20 15.01
CA PRO A 55 -4.94 -1.50 14.52
C PRO A 55 -6.00 -2.62 14.60
N THR A 56 -7.27 -2.30 14.84
CA THR A 56 -8.39 -3.23 14.81
C THR A 56 -8.48 -3.91 13.45
N ASP A 57 -8.66 -5.24 13.45
CA ASP A 57 -8.71 -6.08 12.26
C ASP A 57 -9.84 -5.59 11.32
N GLY A 58 -9.48 -4.83 10.27
CA GLY A 58 -10.41 -4.28 9.27
C GLY A 58 -10.45 -2.75 9.18
N GLU A 59 -10.32 -2.01 10.29
CA GLU A 59 -10.43 -0.55 10.27
C GLU A 59 -9.24 0.10 9.56
N ALA A 60 -8.02 -0.29 9.93
CA ALA A 60 -6.81 0.15 9.25
C ALA A 60 -6.76 -0.26 7.77
N ASN A 61 -7.40 -1.38 7.39
CA ASN A 61 -7.44 -1.82 5.99
C ASN A 61 -8.39 -0.94 5.18
N THR A 62 -9.59 -0.69 5.72
CA THR A 62 -10.60 0.17 5.10
C THR A 62 -10.07 1.58 4.91
N GLU A 63 -9.44 2.14 5.94
CA GLU A 63 -8.89 3.49 5.88
C GLU A 63 -7.70 3.59 4.92
N LEU A 64 -6.85 2.56 4.86
CA LEU A 64 -5.75 2.52 3.88
C LEU A 64 -6.28 2.52 2.44
N VAL A 65 -7.27 1.66 2.15
CA VAL A 65 -7.87 1.55 0.82
C VAL A 65 -8.55 2.86 0.44
N ARG A 66 -9.27 3.48 1.38
CA ARG A 66 -9.89 4.79 1.18
C ARG A 66 -8.84 5.86 0.89
N TYR A 67 -7.79 5.95 1.71
CA TYR A 67 -6.76 6.96 1.56
C TYR A 67 -6.00 6.81 0.24
N LEU A 68 -5.64 5.58 -0.14
CA LEU A 68 -5.00 5.31 -1.44
C LEU A 68 -5.93 5.60 -2.62
N ALA A 69 -7.25 5.38 -2.47
CA ALA A 69 -8.23 5.73 -3.48
C ALA A 69 -8.28 7.24 -3.72
N GLU A 70 -8.21 8.04 -2.65
CA GLU A 70 -8.17 9.50 -2.73
C GLU A 70 -6.84 9.99 -3.35
N VAL A 71 -5.69 9.44 -2.93
CA VAL A 71 -4.36 9.82 -3.46
C VAL A 71 -4.19 9.46 -4.94
N LEU A 72 -4.65 8.27 -5.33
CA LEU A 72 -4.52 7.79 -6.70
C LEU A 72 -5.68 8.26 -7.59
N GLU A 73 -6.69 8.93 -7.03
CA GLU A 73 -7.94 9.31 -7.69
C GLU A 73 -8.64 8.11 -8.35
N LEU A 74 -8.57 6.96 -7.71
CA LEU A 74 -9.16 5.70 -8.18
C LEU A 74 -10.39 5.32 -7.37
N LYS A 75 -11.21 4.43 -7.95
CA LYS A 75 -12.34 3.85 -7.22
C LYS A 75 -11.81 2.86 -6.17
N LYS A 76 -12.45 2.85 -5.00
CA LYS A 76 -12.18 1.85 -3.95
C LYS A 76 -12.29 0.41 -4.46
N SER A 77 -13.15 0.15 -5.46
CA SER A 77 -13.27 -1.19 -6.07
C SER A 77 -12.04 -1.61 -6.87
N GLN A 78 -11.21 -0.68 -7.32
CA GLN A 78 -9.94 -0.97 -8.00
C GLN A 78 -8.81 -1.18 -7.00
N ILE A 79 -8.97 -0.82 -5.74
CA ILE A 79 -7.92 -0.92 -4.72
C ILE A 79 -8.32 -2.00 -3.74
N SER A 80 -7.52 -3.06 -3.68
CA SER A 80 -7.76 -4.21 -2.82
C SER A 80 -6.51 -4.59 -2.07
N LEU A 81 -6.67 -5.05 -0.83
CA LEU A 81 -5.54 -5.60 -0.08
C LEU A 81 -5.29 -7.04 -0.53
N ASP A 82 -4.15 -7.28 -1.17
CA ASP A 82 -3.72 -8.60 -1.64
C ASP A 82 -3.14 -9.43 -0.50
N LYS A 83 -2.20 -8.83 0.25
CA LYS A 83 -1.50 -9.50 1.38
C LYS A 83 -1.30 -8.56 2.55
N GLY A 84 -1.08 -9.16 3.72
CA GLY A 84 -0.72 -8.42 4.93
C GLY A 84 -1.91 -7.93 5.75
N SER A 85 -3.08 -8.56 5.63
CA SER A 85 -4.29 -8.17 6.38
C SER A 85 -4.08 -8.11 7.90
N ARG A 86 -3.15 -8.93 8.41
CA ARG A 86 -2.75 -9.06 9.82
C ARG A 86 -1.32 -8.59 10.11
N SER A 87 -0.66 -7.95 9.14
CA SER A 87 0.72 -7.44 9.26
C SER A 87 0.76 -5.93 9.03
N ARG A 88 1.81 -5.30 9.55
CA ARG A 88 2.17 -3.92 9.21
C ARG A 88 2.61 -3.77 7.76
N ASP A 89 3.30 -4.79 7.24
CA ASP A 89 3.66 -4.90 5.82
C ASP A 89 2.46 -5.45 5.04
N LYS A 90 1.95 -4.62 4.13
CA LYS A 90 0.77 -4.85 3.32
C LYS A 90 1.13 -4.76 1.85
N VAL A 91 0.46 -5.57 1.03
CA VAL A 91 0.54 -5.46 -0.42
C VAL A 91 -0.84 -5.07 -0.91
N ILE A 92 -0.92 -3.91 -1.54
CA ILE A 92 -2.16 -3.37 -2.10
C ILE A 92 -2.13 -3.59 -3.59
N LYS A 93 -3.12 -4.32 -4.10
CA LYS A 93 -3.35 -4.49 -5.52
C LYS A 93 -4.26 -3.37 -6.01
N VAL A 94 -3.84 -2.73 -7.09
CA VAL A 94 -4.51 -1.67 -7.81
C VAL A 94 -4.84 -2.21 -9.20
N ASP A 95 -6.10 -2.53 -9.41
CA ASP A 95 -6.64 -3.01 -10.68
C ASP A 95 -6.99 -1.82 -11.57
N SER A 96 -5.96 -1.19 -12.13
CA SER A 96 -6.09 -0.03 -13.01
C SER A 96 -5.02 -0.08 -14.09
N SER A 97 -5.27 0.58 -15.22
CA SER A 97 -4.31 0.71 -16.32
C SER A 97 -3.19 1.74 -16.04
N LEU A 98 -2.94 2.07 -14.77
CA LEU A 98 -1.90 3.02 -14.37
C LEU A 98 -0.53 2.37 -14.45
N ASP A 99 0.45 3.12 -14.92
CA ASP A 99 1.84 2.69 -14.88
C ASP A 99 2.41 2.75 -13.45
N PRO A 100 3.32 1.81 -13.10
CA PRO A 100 3.94 1.79 -11.78
C PRO A 100 4.71 3.09 -11.47
N GLU A 101 5.28 3.73 -12.49
CA GLU A 101 5.95 5.03 -12.35
C GLU A 101 4.97 6.16 -11.99
N GLU A 102 3.79 6.20 -12.62
CA GLU A 102 2.77 7.21 -12.34
C GLU A 102 2.18 7.02 -10.94
N VAL A 103 1.92 5.78 -10.54
CA VAL A 103 1.50 5.45 -9.17
C VAL A 103 2.55 5.94 -8.17
N LEU A 104 3.82 5.66 -8.41
CA LEU A 104 4.91 6.07 -7.53
C LEU A 104 5.05 7.60 -7.47
N LYS A 105 4.87 8.28 -8.60
CA LYS A 105 4.86 9.75 -8.67
C LYS A 105 3.72 10.35 -7.85
N ARG A 106 2.50 9.83 -7.96
CA ARG A 106 1.34 10.27 -7.17
C ARG A 106 1.54 10.04 -5.68
N LEU A 107 2.09 8.88 -5.30
CA LEU A 107 2.43 8.59 -3.90
C LEU A 107 3.49 9.55 -3.36
N ARG A 108 4.50 9.90 -4.15
CA ARG A 108 5.50 10.92 -3.77
C ARG A 108 4.90 12.32 -3.64
N GLN A 109 3.96 12.68 -4.51
CA GLN A 109 3.25 13.96 -4.42
C GLN A 109 2.34 14.06 -3.20
N ALA A 110 1.79 12.93 -2.76
CA ALA A 110 0.97 12.85 -1.56
C ALA A 110 1.78 12.62 -0.26
N ALA A 111 3.09 12.41 -0.36
CA ALA A 111 3.98 12.40 0.80
C ALA A 111 4.12 13.83 1.36
N SER A 112 3.97 13.98 2.67
CA SER A 112 4.14 15.24 3.40
C SER A 112 5.03 15.07 4.62
#